data_AF-A0A6G2KAT7-F1
#
_entry.id   AF-A0A6G2KAT7-F1
#
_cell.length_a   1.000
_cell.length_b   1.000
_cell.length_c   1.000
_cell.angle_alpha   90.00
_cell.angle_beta   90.00
_cell.angle_gamma   90.00
#
_symmetry.space_group_name_H-M   'P 1'
#
loop_
_entity.id
_entity.type
_entity.pdbx_description
1 polymer ?
#
loop_
_entity_poly.entity_id
_entity_poly.type
_entity_poly.pdbx_seq_one_letter_code
_entity_poly.pdbx_strand_id
1 'polypeptide(L)'
;MINTNDISKEPINILFNPDTVSKKNVWGIDLAGILNLLSVMLEKNPNKDLQIAGIAALSSSLIYKMKVDSIFALQAEAMAKRPPTQRVHLDIQTVPMPYRHQSTYAVSVDDLLTLLQNLVVSMANPKSHRSVRASTADEPVFDMESHLLSLEKIIGRYQDLILLKIKDNGYASLHNIVSGLGSLDSIRCFFAALFLARDQQVELEQDGEDIIIVKKSVP
;
A
#
# COMPACT_ATOMS: atom_id res chain seq x y z
N MET A 1 7.06 20.11 32.69
CA MET A 1 8.29 19.67 32.01
C MET A 1 8.51 18.23 32.41
N ILE A 2 8.52 17.30 31.45
CA ILE A 2 8.78 15.90 31.74
C ILE A 2 10.22 15.77 32.20
N ASN A 3 10.45 15.15 33.36
CA ASN A 3 11.78 14.89 33.86
C ASN A 3 12.51 13.98 32.87
N THR A 4 13.58 14.49 32.27
CA THR A 4 14.46 13.76 31.32
C THR A 4 15.01 12.46 31.92
N ASN A 5 15.03 12.35 33.25
CA ASN A 5 15.44 11.15 34.00
C ASN A 5 14.49 9.95 33.92
N ASP A 6 13.21 10.13 33.56
CA ASP A 6 12.28 9.00 33.40
C ASP A 6 12.29 8.45 31.96
N ILE A 7 12.65 9.28 30.99
CA ILE A 7 12.76 8.91 29.56
C ILE A 7 14.04 8.11 29.28
N SER A 8 15.11 8.36 30.06
CA SER A 8 16.41 7.69 29.93
C SER A 8 16.47 6.30 30.56
N LYS A 9 15.39 5.82 31.19
CA LYS A 9 15.32 4.48 31.78
C LYS A 9 15.15 3.42 30.69
N GLU A 10 16.01 2.42 30.70
CA GLU A 10 15.77 1.16 29.99
C GLU A 10 14.53 0.51 30.61
N PRO A 11 13.48 0.19 29.83
CA PRO A 11 13.50 -0.18 28.42
C PRO A 11 12.96 0.86 27.42
N ILE A 12 12.50 2.03 27.86
CA ILE A 12 11.81 3.01 26.99
C ILE A 12 12.78 3.71 26.03
N ASN A 13 14.05 3.86 26.44
CA ASN A 13 15.11 4.45 25.61
C ASN A 13 15.25 3.80 24.21
N ILE A 14 14.86 2.53 24.06
CA ILE A 14 14.87 1.80 22.78
C ILE A 14 13.92 2.47 21.76
N LEU A 15 12.82 3.07 22.21
CA LEU A 15 11.88 3.80 21.35
C LEU A 15 12.40 5.19 20.92
N PHE A 16 13.47 5.69 21.50
CA PHE A 16 14.00 7.01 21.15
C PHE A 16 15.30 6.94 20.35
N ASN A 17 15.94 5.77 20.28
CA ASN A 17 17.21 5.56 19.60
C ASN A 17 17.15 4.40 18.58
N PRO A 18 16.68 4.65 17.35
CA PRO A 18 16.53 3.60 16.33
C PRO A 18 17.86 2.93 15.93
N ASP A 19 18.98 3.64 16.03
CA ASP A 19 20.31 3.09 15.71
C ASP A 19 20.74 1.98 16.69
N THR A 20 20.23 2.04 17.94
CA THR A 20 20.49 1.00 18.94
C THR A 20 19.66 -0.26 18.68
N VAL A 21 18.49 -0.11 18.04
CA VAL A 21 17.62 -1.22 17.62
C VAL A 21 18.29 -2.02 16.51
N SER A 22 18.89 -1.35 15.52
CA SER A 22 19.54 -2.03 14.38
C SER A 22 20.72 -2.91 14.81
N LYS A 23 21.46 -2.51 15.84
CA LYS A 23 22.61 -3.27 16.36
C LYS A 23 22.22 -4.41 17.31
N LYS A 24 20.99 -4.42 17.82
CA LYS A 24 20.48 -5.41 18.79
C LYS A 24 19.50 -6.36 18.09
N ASN A 25 19.42 -7.61 18.52
CA ASN A 25 18.45 -8.57 17.96
C ASN A 25 17.01 -8.04 18.14
N VAL A 26 16.36 -7.69 17.03
CA VAL A 26 15.00 -7.11 16.97
C VAL A 26 13.96 -8.00 17.65
N TRP A 27 14.18 -9.33 17.60
CA TRP A 27 13.33 -10.34 18.22
C TRP A 27 13.29 -10.29 19.76
N GLY A 28 14.33 -9.79 20.41
CA GLY A 28 14.39 -9.68 21.87
C GLY A 28 13.67 -8.46 22.45
N ILE A 29 13.04 -7.64 21.60
CA ILE A 29 12.38 -6.41 22.01
C ILE A 29 10.88 -6.69 22.20
N ASP A 30 10.43 -6.65 23.46
CA ASP A 30 9.00 -6.65 23.79
C ASP A 30 8.40 -5.25 23.57
N LEU A 31 8.02 -5.00 22.31
CA LEU A 31 7.47 -3.71 21.89
C LEU A 31 6.14 -3.39 22.61
N ALA A 32 5.30 -4.41 22.83
CA ALA A 32 4.00 -4.23 23.47
C ALA A 32 4.16 -3.83 24.95
N GLY A 33 5.06 -4.50 25.67
CA GLY A 33 5.40 -4.15 27.04
C GLY A 33 5.93 -2.72 27.17
N ILE A 34 6.84 -2.31 26.28
CA ILE A 34 7.44 -0.97 26.31
C ILE A 34 6.41 0.12 25.98
N LEU A 35 5.54 -0.11 24.99
CA LEU A 35 4.47 0.83 24.63
C LEU A 35 3.44 1.00 25.75
N ASN A 36 3.06 -0.08 26.43
CA ASN A 36 2.17 -0.01 27.58
C ASN A 36 2.79 0.80 28.73
N LEU A 37 4.08 0.61 28.99
CA LEU A 37 4.81 1.37 30.01
C LEU A 37 4.84 2.86 29.66
N LEU A 38 5.08 3.19 28.39
CA LEU A 38 5.05 4.56 27.89
C LEU A 38 3.64 5.17 28.00
N SER A 39 2.58 4.41 27.69
CA SER A 39 1.19 4.85 27.86
C SER A 39 0.88 5.20 29.32
N VAL A 40 1.27 4.33 30.26
CA VAL A 40 1.09 4.57 31.71
C VAL A 40 1.89 5.81 32.17
N MET A 41 3.06 6.07 31.60
CA MET A 41 3.82 7.29 31.91
C MET A 41 3.17 8.56 31.35
N LEU A 42 2.61 8.50 30.14
CA LEU A 42 1.89 9.62 29.52
C LEU A 42 0.60 9.95 30.27
N GLU A 43 -0.13 8.95 30.75
CA GLU A 43 -1.37 9.14 31.53
C GLU A 43 -1.12 9.75 32.92
N LYS A 44 0.02 9.43 33.55
CA LYS A 44 0.41 10.00 34.84
C LYS A 44 0.86 11.46 34.75
N ASN A 45 1.21 11.94 33.56
CA ASN A 45 1.65 13.31 33.37
C ASN A 45 0.46 14.23 33.01
N PRO A 46 0.29 15.37 33.71
CA PRO A 46 -0.79 16.31 33.43
C PRO A 46 -0.62 17.01 32.06
N ASN A 47 0.63 17.12 31.57
CA ASN A 47 0.95 17.64 30.25
C ASN A 47 1.32 16.47 29.34
N LYS A 48 0.42 16.15 28.40
CA LYS A 48 0.64 15.12 27.40
C LYS A 48 1.57 15.67 26.33
N ASP A 49 2.86 15.37 26.44
CA ASP A 49 3.83 15.76 25.42
C ASP A 49 3.65 14.88 24.17
N LEU A 50 2.82 15.36 23.24
CA LEU A 50 2.48 14.67 21.99
C LEU A 50 3.71 14.38 21.13
N GLN A 51 4.77 15.18 21.24
CA GLN A 51 6.03 14.96 20.53
C GLN A 51 6.67 13.62 20.92
N ILE A 52 6.63 13.26 22.20
CA ILE A 52 7.19 12.00 22.70
C ILE A 52 6.38 10.82 22.16
N ALA A 53 5.05 10.94 22.12
CA ALA A 53 4.18 9.95 21.52
C ALA A 53 4.45 9.79 20.01
N GLY A 54 4.69 10.90 19.31
CA GLY A 54 5.06 10.87 17.89
C GLY A 54 6.38 10.15 17.61
N ILE A 55 7.43 10.45 18.40
CA ILE A 55 8.73 9.78 18.27
C ILE A 55 8.61 8.29 18.60
N ALA A 56 7.87 7.95 19.67
CA ALA A 56 7.62 6.57 20.06
C ALA A 56 6.80 5.80 19.00
N ALA A 57 5.83 6.44 18.35
CA ALA A 57 5.04 5.82 17.29
C ALA A 57 5.90 5.54 16.04
N LEU A 58 6.75 6.50 15.65
CA LEU A 58 7.67 6.36 14.52
C LEU A 58 8.64 5.19 14.77
N SER A 59 9.32 5.18 15.91
CA SER A 59 10.27 4.12 16.23
C SER A 59 9.60 2.76 16.37
N SER A 60 8.37 2.71 16.90
CA SER A 60 7.59 1.48 16.96
C SER A 60 7.26 0.92 15.58
N SER A 61 6.85 1.78 14.64
CA SER A 61 6.63 1.39 13.24
C SER A 61 7.90 0.82 12.60
N LEU A 62 9.04 1.46 12.86
CA LEU A 62 10.34 1.00 12.35
C LEU A 62 10.72 -0.37 12.92
N ILE A 63 10.58 -0.57 14.24
CA ILE A 63 10.83 -1.86 14.90
C ILE A 63 9.93 -2.95 14.31
N TYR A 64 8.64 -2.66 14.11
CA TYR A 64 7.69 -3.62 13.56
C TYR A 64 8.05 -4.01 12.12
N LYS A 65 8.39 -3.03 11.28
CA LYS A 65 8.88 -3.29 9.92
C LYS A 65 10.11 -4.21 9.95
N MET A 66 11.11 -3.90 10.79
CA MET A 66 12.31 -4.73 10.91
C MET A 66 11.98 -6.19 11.33
N LYS A 67 10.99 -6.40 12.20
CA LYS A 67 10.52 -7.74 12.55
C LYS A 67 9.93 -8.46 11.34
N VAL A 68 9.04 -7.80 10.60
CA VAL A 68 8.42 -8.36 9.40
C VAL A 68 9.47 -8.70 8.34
N ASP A 69 10.40 -7.80 8.07
CA ASP A 69 11.50 -8.00 7.11
C ASP A 69 12.36 -9.21 7.50
N SER A 70 12.64 -9.39 8.80
CA SER A 70 13.40 -10.55 9.28
C SER A 70 12.65 -11.88 9.10
N ILE A 71 11.31 -11.89 9.17
CA ILE A 71 10.51 -13.08 8.87
C ILE A 71 10.64 -13.44 7.39
N PHE A 72 10.53 -12.45 6.50
CA PHE A 72 10.67 -12.67 5.07
C PHE A 72 12.07 -13.12 4.69
N ALA A 73 13.12 -12.55 5.30
CA ALA A 73 14.49 -13.00 5.11
C ALA A 73 14.66 -14.48 5.51
N LEU A 74 14.13 -14.89 6.66
CA LEU A 74 14.14 -16.29 7.11
C LEU A 74 13.36 -17.21 6.15
N GLN A 75 12.22 -16.77 5.63
CA GLN A 75 11.45 -17.53 4.64
C GLN A 75 12.21 -17.68 3.33
N ALA A 76 12.81 -16.60 2.83
CA ALA A 76 13.61 -16.62 1.60
C ALA A 76 14.83 -17.55 1.74
N GLU A 77 15.54 -17.48 2.87
CA GLU A 77 16.63 -18.42 3.17
C GLU A 77 16.14 -19.87 3.26
N ALA A 78 15.00 -20.12 3.90
CA ALA A 78 14.42 -21.45 4.00
C ALA A 78 14.03 -21.99 2.61
N MET A 79 13.48 -21.14 1.73
CA MET A 79 13.16 -21.51 0.35
C MET A 79 14.42 -21.77 -0.48
N ALA A 80 15.48 -20.98 -0.30
CA ALA A 80 16.76 -21.20 -0.97
C ALA A 80 17.46 -22.49 -0.52
N LYS A 81 17.34 -22.84 0.77
CA LYS A 81 17.88 -24.08 1.36
C LYS A 81 16.99 -25.30 1.15
N ARG A 82 15.76 -25.14 0.65
CA ARG A 82 14.93 -26.31 0.27
C ARG A 82 15.71 -27.07 -0.80
N PRO A 83 16.00 -28.37 -0.60
CA PRO A 83 16.54 -29.17 -1.68
C PRO A 83 15.58 -29.00 -2.86
N PRO A 84 16.08 -28.85 -4.11
CA PRO A 84 15.20 -28.88 -5.26
C PRO A 84 14.39 -30.15 -5.09
N THR A 85 13.09 -30.02 -4.86
CA THR A 85 12.20 -31.17 -4.70
C THR A 85 12.58 -32.08 -5.85
N GLN A 86 13.26 -33.20 -5.57
CA GLN A 86 13.51 -34.19 -6.59
C GLN A 86 12.08 -34.56 -6.93
N ARG A 87 11.60 -34.05 -8.07
CA ARG A 87 10.30 -34.41 -8.60
C ARG A 87 10.49 -35.89 -8.87
N VAL A 88 10.24 -36.71 -7.86
CA VAL A 88 9.95 -38.10 -8.08
C VAL A 88 8.81 -38.00 -9.05
N HIS A 89 9.11 -38.38 -10.29
CA HIS A 89 8.12 -38.46 -11.33
C HIS A 89 7.21 -39.59 -10.89
N LEU A 90 6.31 -39.28 -9.96
CA LEU A 90 5.18 -40.09 -9.66
C LEU A 90 4.36 -40.01 -10.94
N ASP A 91 4.45 -41.08 -11.71
CA ASP A 91 3.60 -41.32 -12.87
C ASP A 91 2.19 -41.56 -12.34
N ILE A 92 1.57 -40.47 -11.87
CA ILE A 92 0.18 -40.45 -11.47
C ILE A 92 -0.55 -40.55 -12.79
N GLN A 93 -1.02 -41.76 -13.13
CA GLN A 93 -1.94 -41.95 -14.25
C GLN A 93 -3.10 -40.98 -14.03
N THR A 94 -3.15 -39.94 -14.86
CA THR A 94 -4.24 -38.97 -14.87
C THR A 94 -5.50 -39.73 -15.22
N VAL A 95 -6.27 -40.11 -14.20
CA VAL A 95 -7.61 -40.67 -14.39
C VAL A 95 -8.39 -39.57 -15.11
N PRO A 96 -8.82 -39.77 -16.37
CA PRO A 96 -9.58 -38.76 -17.07
C PRO A 96 -10.86 -38.52 -16.27
N MET A 97 -11.11 -37.26 -15.90
CA MET A 97 -12.41 -36.85 -15.38
C MET A 97 -13.48 -37.38 -16.36
N PRO A 98 -14.47 -38.16 -15.92
CA PRO A 98 -15.45 -38.72 -16.84
C PRO A 98 -16.15 -37.57 -17.56
N TYR A 99 -15.98 -37.52 -18.88
CA TYR A 99 -16.60 -36.50 -19.72
C TYR A 99 -18.11 -36.59 -19.56
N ARG A 100 -18.70 -35.54 -18.99
CA ARG A 100 -20.15 -35.40 -18.96
C ARG A 100 -20.59 -34.84 -20.31
N HIS A 101 -21.00 -35.73 -21.22
CA HIS A 101 -21.63 -35.32 -22.48
C HIS A 101 -22.98 -34.67 -22.16
N GLN A 102 -23.02 -33.35 -22.05
CA GLN A 102 -24.28 -32.61 -22.17
C GLN A 102 -24.43 -32.24 -23.63
N SER A 103 -25.38 -32.90 -24.30
CA SER A 103 -25.84 -32.56 -25.64
C SER A 103 -26.64 -31.26 -25.59
N THR A 104 -25.96 -30.14 -25.44
CA THR A 104 -26.57 -28.81 -25.52
C THR A 104 -26.70 -28.40 -26.98
N TYR A 105 -27.58 -29.08 -27.73
CA TYR A 105 -28.34 -28.55 -28.88
C TYR A 105 -29.20 -29.65 -29.51
N ALA A 106 -30.34 -29.30 -30.11
CA ALA A 106 -31.06 -30.21 -30.99
C ALA A 106 -30.29 -30.32 -32.32
N VAL A 107 -29.74 -31.51 -32.59
CA VAL A 107 -28.88 -31.78 -33.76
C VAL A 107 -29.69 -32.55 -34.81
N SER A 108 -29.59 -32.16 -36.08
CA SER A 108 -30.24 -32.87 -37.19
C SER A 108 -29.44 -34.12 -37.60
N VAL A 109 -30.06 -35.10 -38.27
CA VAL A 109 -29.38 -36.35 -38.69
C VAL A 109 -28.21 -36.06 -39.62
N ASP A 110 -28.34 -35.06 -40.50
CA ASP A 110 -27.27 -34.68 -41.43
C ASP A 110 -26.08 -34.05 -40.70
N ASP A 111 -26.32 -33.29 -39.62
CA ASP A 111 -25.24 -32.76 -38.77
C ASP A 111 -24.48 -33.88 -38.05
N LEU A 112 -25.16 -34.96 -37.64
CA LEU A 112 -24.49 -36.13 -37.07
C LEU A 112 -23.59 -36.83 -38.09
N LEU A 113 -24.04 -36.95 -39.34
CA LEU A 113 -23.25 -37.57 -40.41
C LEU A 113 -22.01 -36.73 -40.76
N THR A 114 -22.15 -35.40 -40.81
CA THR A 114 -21.02 -34.50 -41.06
C THR A 114 -20.02 -34.48 -39.90
N LEU A 115 -20.49 -34.50 -38.65
CA LEU A 115 -19.62 -34.62 -37.47
C LEU A 115 -18.86 -35.96 -37.44
N LEU A 116 -19.53 -37.06 -37.77
CA LEU A 116 -18.91 -38.38 -37.82
C LEU A 116 -17.83 -38.41 -38.91
N GLN A 117 -18.12 -37.86 -40.08
CA GLN A 117 -17.15 -37.73 -41.16
C GLN A 117 -15.94 -36.90 -40.74
N ASN A 118 -16.15 -35.75 -40.10
CA ASN A 118 -15.08 -34.90 -39.59
C ASN A 118 -14.23 -35.61 -38.53
N LEU A 119 -14.84 -36.42 -37.66
CA LEU A 119 -14.12 -37.21 -36.67
C LEU A 119 -13.24 -38.29 -37.32
N VAL A 120 -13.77 -39.02 -38.30
CA VAL A 120 -12.99 -40.05 -39.03
C VAL A 120 -11.80 -39.43 -39.76
N VAL A 121 -12.00 -38.27 -40.38
CA VAL A 121 -10.91 -37.51 -41.03
C VAL A 121 -9.88 -37.02 -40.01
N SER A 122 -10.32 -36.57 -38.83
CA SER A 122 -9.41 -36.10 -37.76
C SER A 122 -8.59 -37.24 -37.13
N MET A 123 -9.17 -38.43 -36.96
CA MET A 123 -8.48 -39.62 -36.46
C MET A 123 -7.48 -40.17 -37.48
N ALA A 124 -7.79 -40.04 -38.77
CA ALA A 124 -6.88 -40.46 -39.84
C ALA A 124 -5.65 -39.55 -39.98
N ASN A 125 -5.65 -38.33 -39.43
CA ASN A 125 -4.49 -37.43 -39.53
C ASN A 125 -4.30 -36.53 -38.27
N PRO A 126 -3.69 -37.06 -37.20
CA PRO A 126 -3.46 -36.30 -35.97
C PRO A 126 -2.30 -35.31 -36.16
N LYS A 127 -2.58 -34.07 -36.58
CA LYS A 127 -1.57 -33.00 -36.52
C LYS A 127 -1.49 -32.47 -35.08
N SER A 128 -0.38 -32.81 -34.42
CA SER A 128 0.05 -32.36 -33.09
C SER A 128 -0.21 -30.88 -32.84
N HIS A 129 -1.22 -30.58 -32.02
CA HIS A 129 -1.44 -29.23 -31.51
C HIS A 129 -0.44 -28.96 -30.37
N ARG A 130 0.58 -28.16 -30.66
CA ARG A 130 1.60 -27.74 -29.71
C ARG A 130 0.98 -26.80 -28.67
N SER A 131 0.94 -27.24 -27.41
CA SER A 131 0.56 -26.45 -26.24
C SER A 131 1.38 -25.14 -26.18
N VAL A 132 0.72 -24.01 -26.43
CA VAL A 132 1.25 -22.68 -26.11
C VAL A 132 1.21 -22.53 -24.59
N ARG A 133 2.39 -22.58 -23.98
CA ARG A 133 2.59 -22.37 -22.55
C ARG A 133 2.38 -20.89 -22.27
N ALA A 134 1.31 -20.55 -21.55
CA ALA A 134 1.07 -19.20 -21.05
C ALA A 134 2.17 -18.83 -20.05
N SER A 135 2.89 -17.75 -20.33
CA SER A 135 3.89 -17.15 -19.46
C SER A 135 3.20 -16.58 -18.23
N THR A 136 3.63 -17.00 -17.04
CA THR A 136 3.29 -16.35 -15.77
C THR A 136 3.90 -14.95 -15.79
N ALA A 137 3.05 -13.92 -15.76
CA ALA A 137 3.50 -12.55 -15.58
C ALA A 137 4.03 -12.40 -14.13
N ASP A 138 5.28 -11.96 -14.01
CA ASP A 138 5.84 -11.50 -12.75
C ASP A 138 5.03 -10.30 -12.23
N GLU A 139 4.70 -10.34 -10.94
CA GLU A 139 3.96 -9.30 -10.23
C GLU A 139 4.82 -8.02 -10.18
N PRO A 140 4.30 -6.83 -10.57
CA PRO A 140 5.11 -5.63 -10.65
C PRO A 140 5.58 -5.22 -9.26
N VAL A 141 6.89 -5.04 -9.11
CA VAL A 141 7.53 -4.45 -7.93
C VAL A 141 6.88 -3.09 -7.66
N PHE A 142 6.21 -2.98 -6.52
CA PHE A 142 5.55 -1.76 -6.07
C PHE A 142 6.60 -0.72 -5.69
N ASP A 143 6.94 0.16 -6.63
CA ASP A 143 7.90 1.23 -6.42
C ASP A 143 7.20 2.46 -5.82
N MET A 144 7.29 2.62 -4.49
CA MET A 144 6.68 3.74 -3.77
C MET A 144 7.16 5.11 -4.27
N GLU A 145 8.40 5.23 -4.73
CA GLU A 145 8.95 6.49 -5.21
C GLU A 145 8.22 6.94 -6.48
N SER A 146 7.95 5.99 -7.39
CA SER A 146 7.17 6.26 -8.61
C SER A 146 5.74 6.73 -8.32
N HIS A 147 5.11 6.16 -7.29
CA HIS A 147 3.75 6.53 -6.88
C HIS A 147 3.69 7.89 -6.18
N LEU A 148 4.69 8.22 -5.35
CA LEU A 148 4.80 9.52 -4.69
C LEU A 148 5.06 10.63 -5.71
N LEU A 149 5.95 10.41 -6.68
CA LEU A 149 6.20 11.33 -7.79
C LEU A 149 4.93 11.56 -8.64
N SER A 150 4.16 10.50 -8.88
CA SER A 150 2.89 10.59 -9.59
C SER A 150 1.88 11.45 -8.83
N LEU A 151 1.76 11.26 -7.51
CA LEU A 151 0.88 12.06 -6.66
C LEU A 151 1.33 13.52 -6.58
N GLU A 152 2.61 13.81 -6.43
CA GLU A 152 3.14 15.17 -6.36
C GLU A 152 2.85 15.94 -7.65
N LYS A 153 3.02 15.30 -8.82
CA LYS A 153 2.65 15.90 -10.12
C LYS A 153 1.16 16.18 -10.23
N ILE A 154 0.31 15.30 -9.72
CA ILE A 154 -1.15 15.50 -9.70
C ILE A 154 -1.49 16.67 -8.79
N ILE A 155 -0.91 16.71 -7.59
CA ILE A 155 -1.13 17.74 -6.57
C ILE A 155 -0.69 19.11 -7.10
N GLY A 156 0.47 19.21 -7.75
CA GLY A 156 0.99 20.47 -8.32
C GLY A 156 0.00 21.19 -9.23
N ARG A 157 -0.79 20.44 -10.03
CA ARG A 157 -1.83 21.04 -10.89
C ARG A 157 -2.94 21.73 -10.09
N TYR A 158 -3.32 21.16 -8.95
CA TYR A 158 -4.37 21.75 -8.10
C TYR A 158 -3.80 22.89 -7.24
N GLN A 159 -2.51 22.86 -6.91
CA GLN A 159 -1.83 23.99 -6.27
C GLN A 159 -1.87 25.24 -7.16
N ASP A 160 -1.57 25.09 -8.46
CA ASP A 160 -1.66 26.18 -9.43
C ASP A 160 -3.07 26.76 -9.56
N LEU A 161 -4.09 25.89 -9.56
CA LEU A 161 -5.50 26.30 -9.59
C LEU A 161 -5.90 27.12 -8.36
N ILE A 162 -5.43 26.71 -7.17
CA ILE A 162 -5.66 27.42 -5.91
C ILE A 162 -4.98 28.78 -5.94
N LEU A 163 -3.71 28.85 -6.36
CA LEU A 163 -2.96 30.10 -6.49
C LEU A 163 -3.59 31.07 -7.50
N LEU A 164 -4.14 30.57 -8.61
CA LEU A 164 -4.82 31.39 -9.61
C LEU A 164 -6.10 32.02 -9.04
N LYS A 165 -6.91 31.26 -8.30
CA LYS A 165 -8.12 31.77 -7.65
C LYS A 165 -7.84 32.75 -6.50
N ILE A 166 -6.72 32.58 -5.81
CA ILE A 166 -6.30 33.50 -4.73
C ILE A 166 -5.77 34.83 -5.27
N LYS A 167 -5.17 34.85 -6.48
CA LYS A 167 -4.64 36.09 -7.07
C LYS A 167 -5.71 37.16 -7.31
N ASP A 168 -6.94 36.76 -7.59
CA ASP A 168 -8.01 37.70 -7.94
C ASP A 168 -8.69 38.34 -6.71
N ASN A 169 -8.79 37.63 -5.58
CA ASN A 169 -9.52 38.09 -4.38
C ASN A 169 -8.67 38.23 -3.10
N GLY A 170 -7.39 37.81 -3.09
CA GLY A 170 -6.52 37.84 -1.91
C GLY A 170 -6.82 36.77 -0.84
N TYR A 171 -8.07 36.30 -0.80
CA TYR A 171 -8.55 35.18 0.01
C TYR A 171 -9.53 34.33 -0.81
N ALA A 172 -9.60 33.03 -0.55
CA ALA A 172 -10.54 32.13 -1.21
C ALA A 172 -11.07 31.07 -0.24
N SER A 173 -12.40 30.95 -0.12
CA SER A 173 -13.02 29.88 0.66
C SER A 173 -12.92 28.54 -0.07
N LEU A 174 -12.57 27.47 0.64
CA LEU A 174 -12.46 26.13 0.08
C LEU A 174 -13.80 25.66 -0.50
N HIS A 175 -14.91 25.97 0.16
CA HIS A 175 -16.24 25.67 -0.37
C HIS A 175 -16.48 26.28 -1.77
N ASN A 176 -16.07 27.54 -1.97
CA ASN A 176 -16.21 28.22 -3.28
C ASN A 176 -15.27 27.63 -4.34
N ILE A 177 -14.09 27.13 -3.95
CA ILE A 177 -13.17 26.45 -4.87
C ILE A 177 -13.72 25.07 -5.26
N VAL A 178 -14.35 24.37 -4.32
CA VAL A 178 -14.86 23.00 -4.47
C VAL A 178 -16.24 22.93 -5.11
N SER A 179 -17.07 23.97 -5.02
CA SER A 179 -18.47 23.99 -5.49
C SER A 179 -18.70 23.61 -6.96
N GLY A 180 -17.65 23.61 -7.80
CA GLY A 180 -17.70 23.19 -9.21
C GLY A 180 -16.89 21.92 -9.54
N LEU A 181 -16.32 21.22 -8.55
CA LEU A 181 -15.43 20.07 -8.73
C LEU A 181 -16.08 18.76 -8.27
N GLY A 182 -15.72 17.64 -8.92
CA GLY A 182 -16.15 16.31 -8.48
C GLY A 182 -15.54 15.92 -7.12
N SER A 183 -16.12 14.93 -6.44
CA SER A 183 -15.69 14.53 -5.08
C SER A 183 -14.19 14.16 -4.98
N LEU A 184 -13.63 13.53 -6.02
CA LEU A 184 -12.20 13.22 -6.06
C LEU A 184 -11.32 14.47 -6.24
N ASP A 185 -11.79 15.43 -7.03
CA ASP A 185 -11.07 16.67 -7.27
C ASP A 185 -11.16 17.61 -6.05
N SER A 186 -12.28 17.55 -5.31
CA SER A 186 -12.44 18.20 -4.02
C SER A 186 -11.40 17.73 -3.00
N ILE A 187 -11.23 16.41 -2.86
CA ILE A 187 -10.23 15.80 -1.96
C ILE A 187 -8.81 16.18 -2.41
N ARG A 188 -8.53 16.18 -3.72
CA ARG A 188 -7.22 16.60 -4.27
C ARG A 188 -6.94 18.08 -4.03
N CYS A 189 -7.95 18.95 -4.14
CA CYS A 189 -7.85 20.37 -3.79
C CYS A 189 -7.56 20.57 -2.30
N PHE A 190 -8.20 19.78 -1.43
CA PHE A 190 -7.92 19.82 0.00
C PHE A 190 -6.47 19.42 0.31
N PHE A 191 -5.98 18.31 -0.26
CA PHE A 191 -4.57 17.93 -0.10
C PHE A 191 -3.61 18.98 -0.67
N ALA A 192 -3.92 19.56 -1.84
CA ALA A 192 -3.11 20.62 -2.42
C ALA A 192 -3.04 21.86 -1.52
N ALA A 193 -4.14 22.25 -0.86
CA ALA A 193 -4.17 23.35 0.10
C ALA A 193 -3.30 23.07 1.33
N LEU A 194 -3.35 21.84 1.87
CA LEU A 194 -2.49 21.42 2.99
C LEU A 194 -1.00 21.42 2.62
N PHE A 195 -0.66 20.96 1.42
CA PHE A 195 0.72 21.02 0.92
C PHE A 195 1.19 22.47 0.75
N LEU A 196 0.34 23.36 0.23
CA LEU A 196 0.67 24.78 0.09
C LEU A 196 0.90 25.47 1.45
N ALA A 197 0.13 25.09 2.46
CA ALA A 197 0.29 25.56 3.83
C ALA A 197 1.59 25.05 4.47
N ARG A 198 1.96 23.78 4.22
CA ARG A 198 3.25 23.22 4.62
C ARG A 198 4.42 24.01 4.02
N ASP A 199 4.32 24.39 2.76
CA ASP A 199 5.35 25.14 2.03
C ASP A 199 5.32 26.65 2.33
N GLN A 200 4.51 27.09 3.32
CA GLN A 200 4.36 28.47 3.80
C GLN A 200 3.86 29.49 2.75
N GLN A 201 3.37 29.03 1.60
CA GLN A 201 2.86 29.91 0.53
C GLN A 201 1.49 30.50 0.88
N VAL A 202 0.75 29.84 1.77
CA VAL A 202 -0.64 30.12 2.09
C VAL A 202 -0.88 29.85 3.57
N GLU A 203 -1.78 30.62 4.17
CA GLU A 203 -2.28 30.43 5.53
C GLU A 203 -3.72 29.92 5.47
N LEU A 204 -4.03 28.92 6.30
CA LEU A 204 -5.36 28.32 6.37
C LEU A 204 -6.03 28.81 7.65
N GLU A 205 -7.09 29.58 7.49
CA GLU A 205 -7.94 30.02 8.59
C GLU A 205 -9.25 29.23 8.57
N GLN A 206 -9.70 28.78 9.73
CA GLN A 206 -10.98 28.07 9.84
C GLN A 206 -12.06 29.06 10.29
N ASP A 207 -13.10 29.23 9.47
CA ASP A 207 -14.29 30.03 9.80
C ASP A 207 -15.51 29.10 9.86
N GLY A 208 -15.83 28.64 11.07
CA GLY A 208 -16.93 27.70 11.31
C GLY A 208 -16.72 26.33 10.65
N GLU A 209 -17.59 25.98 9.70
CA GLU A 209 -17.52 24.74 8.92
C GLU A 209 -16.74 24.88 7.60
N ASP A 210 -16.26 26.09 7.27
CA ASP A 210 -15.51 26.36 6.05
C ASP A 210 -14.04 26.70 6.34
N ILE A 211 -13.19 26.50 5.35
CA ILE A 211 -11.76 26.77 5.43
C ILE A 211 -11.42 27.89 4.46
N ILE A 212 -10.95 29.02 4.98
CA ILE A 212 -10.53 30.17 4.20
C ILE A 212 -9.03 30.03 3.94
N ILE A 213 -8.69 30.10 2.65
CA ILE A 213 -7.31 30.10 2.18
C ILE A 213 -6.87 31.55 1.99
N VAL A 214 -5.95 32.03 2.81
CA VAL A 214 -5.40 33.39 2.73
C VAL A 214 -4.00 33.33 2.14
N LYS A 215 -3.71 34.21 1.17
CA LYS A 215 -2.34 34.34 0.66
C LYS A 215 -1.48 34.97 1.74
N LYS A 216 -0.41 34.29 2.15
CA LYS A 216 0.58 34.91 3.00
C LYS A 216 1.36 35.95 2.19
N SER A 217 1.16 37.23 2.49
CA SER A 217 2.02 38.28 1.95
C SER A 217 3.33 38.26 2.74
N VAL A 218 4.41 37.85 2.08
CA VAL A 218 5.76 38.01 2.62
C VAL A 218 6.06 39.52 2.66
N PRO A 219 6.53 40.08 3.79
CA PRO A 219 7.05 41.45 3.84
C PRO A 219 8.37 41.59 3.07
#